data_AF-A0A0R3WWI5-F1
#
_entry.id   AF-A0A0R3WWI5-F1
#
_cell.length_a   1.000
_cell.length_b   1.000
_cell.length_c   1.000
_cell.angle_alpha   90.00
_cell.angle_beta   90.00
_cell.angle_gamma   90.00
#
_symmetry.space_group_name_H-M   'P 1'
#
loop_
_entity.id
_entity.type
_entity.pdbx_description
1 polymer ?
#
loop_
_entity_poly.entity_id
_entity_poly.type
_entity_poly.pdbx_seq_one_letter_code
_entity_poly.pdbx_strand_id
1 'polypeptide(L)' 'MIFDSKILTKDSVTVSVDAVIYYKVFDAMISVANVENAHHSTRLLAQTTLRNVLGTKRLSEILSERDVISSSMQVKL' A
#
# COMPACT_ATOMS: atom_id res chain seq x y z
N MET A 1 -4.56 -9.87 1.33
CA MET A 1 -4.45 -9.30 2.69
C MET A 1 -5.08 -7.91 2.69
N ILE A 2 -5.96 -7.61 3.65
CA ILE A 2 -6.63 -6.30 3.79
C ILE A 2 -6.04 -5.57 5.00
N PHE A 3 -5.79 -4.27 4.88
CA PHE A 3 -5.40 -3.43 6.01
C PHE A 3 -5.99 -2.02 5.86
N ASP A 4 -6.34 -1.42 7.01
CA ASP A 4 -6.74 -0.02 7.14
C ASP A 4 -5.51 0.83 7.50
N SER A 5 -5.43 2.02 6.92
CA SER A 5 -4.39 2.99 7.24
C SER A 5 -4.92 4.41 7.26
N LYS A 6 -4.66 5.11 8.37
CA LYS A 6 -4.89 6.55 8.51
C LYS A 6 -3.70 7.34 8.01
N ILE A 7 -3.97 8.26 7.08
CA ILE A 7 -2.95 9.04 6.39
C ILE A 7 -3.33 10.51 6.45
N LEU A 8 -2.33 11.34 6.72
CA LEU A 8 -2.45 12.79 6.63
C LEU A 8 -2.02 13.20 5.22
N THR A 9 -2.92 13.84 4.50
CA THR A 9 -2.65 14.35 3.14
C THR A 9 -1.89 15.67 3.19
N LYS A 10 -1.40 16.12 2.03
CA LYS A 10 -0.61 17.36 1.92
C LYS A 10 -1.37 18.61 2.39
N ASP A 11 -2.68 18.59 2.33
CA ASP A 11 -3.61 19.62 2.79
C ASP A 11 -4.03 19.46 4.27
N SER A 12 -3.29 18.66 5.04
CA SER A 12 -3.53 18.42 6.48
C SER A 12 -4.89 17.80 6.79
N VAL A 13 -5.45 17.04 5.84
CA VAL A 13 -6.69 16.29 6.04
C VAL A 13 -6.36 14.85 6.43
N THR A 14 -7.04 14.32 7.44
CA THR A 14 -6.90 12.92 7.84
C THR A 14 -7.88 12.07 7.05
N VAL A 15 -7.37 11.09 6.30
CA VAL A 15 -8.15 10.16 5.49
C VAL A 15 -7.89 8.74 5.97
N SER A 16 -8.95 7.94 6.07
CA SER A 16 -8.84 6.50 6.34
C SER A 16 -8.99 5.75 5.01
N VAL A 17 -8.03 4.88 4.70
CA VAL A 17 -7.98 4.17 3.41
C VAL A 17 -7.84 2.68 3.67
N ASP A 18 -8.77 1.92 3.10
CA ASP A 18 -8.69 0.46 3.03
C ASP A 18 -7.95 0.02 1.77
N ALA A 19 -6.93 -0.82 1.94
CA ALA A 19 -6.14 -1.37 0.85
C ALA A 19 -6.11 -2.90 0.87
N VAL A 20 -6.10 -3.50 -0.33
CA VAL A 20 -6.05 -4.96 -0.53
C VAL A 20 -4.81 -5.32 -1.36
N ILE A 21 -3.95 -6.18 -0.80
CA ILE A 21 -2.78 -6.73 -1.51
C ILE A 21 -3.08 -8.16 -1.94
N TYR A 22 -2.86 -8.41 -3.22
CA TYR A 22 -2.82 -9.74 -3.81
C TYR A 22 -1.37 -10.07 -4.16
N TYR A 23 -0.84 -11.16 -3.60
CA TYR A 23 0.45 -11.71 -3.99
C TYR A 23 0.28 -13.21 -4.20
N LYS A 24 1.06 -13.77 -5.11
CA LYS A 24 1.12 -15.21 -5.34
C LYS A 24 2.52 -15.70 -5.00
N VAL A 25 2.60 -16.74 -4.17
CA VAL A 25 3.87 -17.43 -3.93
C VAL A 25 4.24 -18.19 -5.20
N PHE A 26 5.35 -17.80 -5.82
CA PHE A 26 5.86 -18.47 -7.02
C PHE A 26 6.68 -19.71 -6.68
N ASP A 27 7.42 -19.69 -5.56
CA ASP A 27 8.29 -20.78 -5.13
C ASP A 27 8.09 -21.04 -3.63
N ALA A 28 7.63 -22.25 -3.29
CA ALA A 28 7.36 -22.66 -1.92
C ALA A 28 8.63 -22.76 -1.07
N MET A 29 9.78 -23.10 -1.66
CA MET A 29 11.05 -23.24 -0.93
C MET A 29 11.60 -21.88 -0.51
N ILE A 30 11.60 -20.91 -1.43
CA ILE A 30 12.00 -19.52 -1.15
C ILE A 30 11.01 -18.85 -0.20
N SER A 31 9.72 -19.18 -0.36
CA SER A 31 8.68 -18.71 0.54
C SER A 31 8.95 -19.22 1.94
N VAL A 32 9.02 -20.52 2.22
CA VAL A 32 9.21 -21.03 3.59
C VAL A 32 10.51 -20.51 4.23
N ALA A 33 11.60 -20.36 3.48
CA ALA A 33 12.85 -19.81 3.98
C ALA A 33 12.79 -18.30 4.33
N ASN A 34 11.96 -17.51 3.63
CA ASN A 34 11.82 -16.06 3.84
C ASN A 34 10.50 -15.66 4.55
N VAL A 35 9.54 -16.58 4.70
CA VAL A 35 8.13 -16.30 5.06
C VAL A 35 7.97 -15.78 6.47
N GLU A 36 8.91 -16.08 7.38
CA GLU A 36 8.84 -15.58 8.75
C GLU A 36 8.84 -14.03 8.77
N ASN A 37 9.52 -13.38 7.81
CA ASN A 37 9.57 -11.92 7.71
C ASN A 37 9.02 -11.32 6.40
N ALA A 38 8.87 -12.10 5.32
CA ALA A 38 8.40 -11.56 4.03
C ALA A 38 6.97 -11.01 4.15
N HIS A 39 6.05 -11.73 4.80
CA HIS A 39 4.69 -11.22 5.01
C HIS A 39 4.66 -9.90 5.78
N HIS A 40 5.43 -9.82 6.85
CA HIS A 40 5.47 -8.61 7.67
C HIS A 40 6.14 -7.45 6.94
N SER A 41 7.27 -7.72 6.28
CA SER A 41 8.02 -6.76 5.48
C SER A 41 7.18 -6.23 4.32
N THR A 42 6.50 -7.08 3.55
CA THR A 42 5.60 -6.66 2.47
C THR A 42 4.46 -5.80 3.00
N ARG A 43 3.89 -6.13 4.17
CA ARG A 43 2.85 -5.29 4.80
C ARG A 43 3.39 -3.91 5.17
N LEU A 44 4.55 -3.84 5.83
CA LEU A 44 5.21 -2.59 6.21
C LEU A 44 5.58 -1.74 4.99
N LEU A 45 6.10 -2.38 3.94
CA LEU A 45 6.46 -1.73 2.68
C LEU A 45 5.22 -1.15 1.99
N ALA A 46 4.13 -1.92 1.92
CA ALA A 46 2.88 -1.45 1.34
C ALA A 46 2.28 -0.30 2.15
N GLN A 47 2.30 -0.36 3.48
CA GLN A 47 1.82 0.72 4.34
C GLN A 47 2.66 1.99 4.19
N THR A 48 3.99 1.86 4.13
CA THR A 48 4.92 2.98 3.92
C THR A 48 4.72 3.60 2.54
N THR A 49 4.55 2.76 1.51
CA THR A 49 4.34 3.20 0.14
C THR A 49 3.01 3.94 -0.01
N LEU A 50 1.92 3.41 0.56
CA LEU A 50 0.63 4.10 0.64
C LEU A 50 0.73 5.45 1.32
N ARG A 51 1.36 5.49 2.50
CA ARG A 51 1.54 6.72 3.25
C ARG A 51 2.36 7.75 2.48
N ASN A 52 3.40 7.32 1.76
CA ASN A 52 4.22 8.22 0.94
C ASN A 52 3.44 8.76 -0.28
N VAL A 53 2.72 7.90 -1.00
CA VAL A 53 1.97 8.32 -2.20
C VAL A 53 0.78 9.21 -1.81
N LEU A 54 -0.01 8.80 -0.82
CA LEU A 54 -1.19 9.54 -0.39
C LEU A 54 -0.82 10.78 0.44
N GLY A 55 0.27 10.75 1.20
CA GLY A 55 0.75 11.91 1.97
C GLY A 55 1.32 13.04 1.09
N THR A 56 1.79 12.72 -0.12
CA THR A 56 2.30 13.73 -1.07
C THR A 56 1.22 14.34 -1.96
N LYS A 57 0.01 13.78 -1.94
CA LYS A 57 -1.16 14.21 -2.72
C LYS A 57 -2.18 14.96 -1.86
N ARG A 58 -3.02 15.78 -2.48
CA ARG A 58 -4.16 16.44 -1.83
C ARG A 58 -5.38 15.51 -1.79
N LEU A 59 -6.30 15.73 -0.86
CA LEU A 59 -7.54 14.95 -0.78
C LEU A 59 -8.31 14.92 -2.11
N SER A 60 -8.42 16.06 -2.78
CA SER A 60 -9.14 16.18 -4.06
C SER A 60 -8.51 15.35 -5.17
N GLU A 61 -7.17 15.32 -5.23
CA GLU A 61 -6.43 14.49 -6.18
C GLU A 61 -6.62 13.01 -5.86
N ILE A 62 -6.61 12.63 -4.59
CA ILE A 62 -6.81 11.23 -4.19
C ILE A 62 -8.20 10.72 -4.58
N LEU A 63 -9.23 11.56 -4.42
CA LEU A 63 -10.60 11.24 -4.84
C LEU A 63 -10.74 11.18 -6.36
N SER A 64 -10.12 12.13 -7.09
CA SER A 64 -10.26 12.22 -8.55
C SER A 64 -9.34 11.27 -9.32
N GLU A 65 -8.18 10.93 -8.79
CA GLU A 65 -7.15 10.10 -9.42
C GLU A 65 -7.05 8.70 -8.76
N ARG A 66 -8.11 8.25 -8.06
CA ARG A 66 -8.11 6.98 -7.32
C ARG A 66 -7.56 5.82 -8.16
N ASP A 67 -8.01 5.70 -9.41
CA ASP A 67 -7.61 4.62 -10.32
C ASP A 67 -6.14 4.72 -10.75
N VAL A 68 -5.64 5.94 -10.96
CA VAL A 68 -4.25 6.22 -11.30
C VAL A 68 -3.35 5.88 -10.12
N ILE A 69 -3.76 6.25 -8.90
CA ILE A 69 -3.03 5.94 -7.66
C ILE A 69 -2.99 4.43 -7.45
N SER A 70 -4.11 3.74 -7.58
CA SER A 70 -4.19 2.27 -7.49
C SER A 70 -3.26 1.59 -8.51
N SER A 71 -3.27 2.05 -9.76
CA SER A 71 -2.40 1.51 -10.81
C SER A 71 -0.91 1.79 -10.53
N SER A 72 -0.57 2.99 -10.06
CA SER A 72 0.81 3.36 -9.74
C SER A 72 1.38 2.54 -8.58
N MET A 73 0.54 2.14 -7.62
CA MET A 73 0.93 1.29 -6.51
C MET A 73 1.12 -0.17 -6.92
N GLN A 74 0.29 -0.67 -7.84
CA GLN A 74 0.40 -2.03 -8.35
C GLN A 74 1.72 -2.28 -9.09
N VAL A 75 2.31 -1.25 -9.71
CA VAL A 75 3.59 -1.37 -10.41
C VAL A 75 4.79 -1.37 -9.46
N LYS A 76 4.65 -0.85 -8.24
CA LYS A 76 5.74 -0.74 -7.25
C LYS A 76 5.82 -1.93 -6.28
N LEU A 77 4.85 -2.84 -6.30
CA LEU A 77 4.76 -4.03 -5.42
C LEU A 77 4.74 -5.30 -6.26
#